data_AF-A0A963K3F9-F1
#
_entry.id   AF-A0A963K3F9-F1
#
_cell.length_a   1.000
_cell.length_b   1.000
_cell.length_c   1.000
_cell.angle_alpha   90.00
_cell.angle_beta   90.00
_cell.angle_gamma   90.00
#
_symmetry.space_group_name_H-M   'P 1'
#
loop_
_entity.id
_entity.type
_entity.pdbx_description
1 polymer ?
#
loop_
_entity_poly.entity_id
_entity_poly.type
_entity_poly.pdbx_seq_one_letter_code
_entity_poly.pdbx_strand_id
1 'polypeptide(L)'
;GQEVGMAKVAERARLLGIGSELRPVPSLALGTSEVTPLELTAAYQPFALEGVRRPPFGVERVTDAAAGELYAHRAVEAQVVAPETARQMRNMLGNVVRRGTGRAAALPDRQGFGKTGTTQDNRDAWFVGFAGAYTLGVWVGRDDNRPMPGVSGADLPARIWREVMVETAPGEVLAGLALPQAKPAPARREGDSYVLHTVKSWFDRVLGATN
;
A
#
# COMPACT_ATOMS: atom_id res chain seq x y z
N GLY A 1 -21.30 11.58 0.68
CA GLY A 1 -20.48 12.36 1.63
C GLY A 1 -21.35 13.11 2.62
N GLN A 2 -22.11 14.10 2.14
CA GLN A 2 -23.04 14.86 2.99
C GLN A 2 -24.13 13.98 3.64
N GLU A 3 -24.65 12.99 2.92
CA GLU A 3 -25.63 12.02 3.45
C GLU A 3 -25.12 11.20 4.65
N VAL A 4 -23.81 10.94 4.70
CA VAL A 4 -23.17 10.17 5.80
C VAL A 4 -22.75 11.09 6.95
N GLY A 5 -22.33 12.32 6.63
CA GLY A 5 -21.80 13.32 7.56
C GLY A 5 -20.27 13.29 7.64
N MET A 6 -19.63 14.46 7.54
CA MET A 6 -18.16 14.58 7.44
C MET A 6 -17.43 14.14 8.72
N ALA A 7 -18.08 14.28 9.88
CA ALA A 7 -17.54 13.77 11.14
C ALA A 7 -17.37 12.24 11.11
N LYS A 8 -18.38 11.51 10.59
CA LYS A 8 -18.31 10.04 10.45
C LYS A 8 -17.27 9.61 9.40
N VAL A 9 -17.08 10.41 8.35
CA VAL A 9 -16.03 10.19 7.36
C VAL A 9 -14.64 10.32 8.01
N ALA A 10 -14.42 11.40 8.77
CA ALA A 10 -13.16 11.61 9.49
C ALA A 10 -12.92 10.51 10.53
N GLU A 11 -13.94 10.09 11.28
CA GLU A 11 -13.86 8.99 12.23
C GLU A 11 -13.46 7.68 11.54
N ARG A 12 -14.09 7.34 10.41
CA ARG A 12 -13.73 6.14 9.65
C ARG A 12 -12.31 6.19 9.12
N ALA A 13 -11.85 7.33 8.63
CA ALA A 13 -10.48 7.51 8.19
C ALA A 13 -9.46 7.32 9.34
N ARG A 14 -9.79 7.80 10.55
CA ARG A 14 -8.98 7.53 11.75
C ARG A 14 -8.90 6.04 12.10
N LEU A 15 -10.03 5.33 12.03
CA LEU A 15 -10.06 3.88 12.23
C LEU A 15 -9.19 3.12 11.21
N LEU A 16 -9.12 3.60 9.97
CA LEU A 16 -8.23 3.05 8.94
C LEU A 16 -6.74 3.37 9.17
N GLY A 17 -6.42 4.29 10.08
CA GLY A 17 -5.06 4.60 10.49
C GLY A 17 -4.54 5.97 10.09
N ILE A 18 -5.40 6.89 9.61
CA ILE A 18 -5.03 8.28 9.38
C ILE A 18 -4.97 9.01 10.73
N GLY A 19 -3.78 9.35 11.20
CA GLY A 19 -3.56 10.13 12.43
C GLY A 19 -3.51 11.63 12.20
N SER A 20 -3.16 12.05 10.97
CA SER A 20 -3.17 13.45 10.51
C SER A 20 -4.51 14.16 10.74
N GLU A 21 -4.48 15.48 10.89
CA GLU A 21 -5.67 16.28 11.17
C GLU A 21 -6.67 16.24 9.99
N LEU A 22 -7.89 15.77 10.25
CA LEU A 22 -8.97 15.74 9.28
C LEU A 22 -10.04 16.75 9.66
N ARG A 23 -10.06 17.89 8.95
CA ARG A 23 -11.11 18.91 9.10
C ARG A 23 -12.42 18.38 8.54
N PRO A 24 -13.50 18.25 9.35
CA PRO A 24 -14.77 17.66 8.91
C PRO A 24 -15.64 18.65 8.12
N VAL A 25 -15.07 19.21 7.05
CA VAL A 25 -15.74 20.13 6.12
C VAL A 25 -16.09 19.39 4.82
N PRO A 26 -17.04 19.87 3.99
CA PRO A 26 -17.45 19.17 2.78
C PRO A 26 -16.32 18.81 1.81
N SER A 27 -15.28 19.66 1.74
CA SER A 27 -14.11 19.44 0.90
C SER A 27 -13.25 18.25 1.31
N LEU A 28 -13.44 17.71 2.53
CA LEU A 28 -12.80 16.48 2.99
C LEU A 28 -13.07 15.31 2.03
N ALA A 29 -14.27 15.26 1.44
CA ALA A 29 -14.63 14.24 0.45
C ALA A 29 -13.77 14.31 -0.84
N LEU A 30 -13.10 15.43 -1.09
CA LEU A 30 -12.18 15.65 -2.21
C LEU A 30 -10.70 15.48 -1.82
N GLY A 31 -10.40 15.14 -0.56
CA GLY A 31 -9.02 14.92 -0.10
C GLY A 31 -8.25 16.22 0.19
N THR A 32 -8.91 17.28 0.65
CA THR A 32 -8.24 18.57 0.96
C THR A 32 -7.47 18.59 2.28
N SER A 33 -7.43 17.48 3.01
CA SER A 33 -6.65 17.36 4.24
C SER A 33 -5.34 16.65 3.92
N GLU A 34 -4.23 17.21 4.40
CA GLU A 34 -2.91 16.63 4.23
C GLU A 34 -2.76 15.37 5.08
N VAL A 35 -2.12 14.36 4.50
CA VAL A 35 -1.80 13.09 5.15
C VAL A 35 -0.43 12.63 4.69
N THR A 36 0.26 11.84 5.51
CA THR A 36 1.56 11.29 5.10
C THR A 36 1.39 10.16 4.08
N PRO A 37 2.40 9.92 3.20
CA PRO A 37 2.37 8.79 2.27
C PRO A 37 2.21 7.44 2.99
N LEU A 38 2.83 7.27 4.16
CA LEU A 38 2.75 6.05 4.95
C LEU A 38 1.33 5.81 5.49
N GLU A 39 0.71 6.84 6.06
CA GLU A 39 -0.68 6.75 6.56
C GLU A 39 -1.66 6.42 5.43
N LEU A 40 -1.56 7.14 4.30
CA LEU A 40 -2.46 6.92 3.17
C LEU A 40 -2.31 5.51 2.60
N THR A 41 -1.07 5.05 2.45
CA THR A 41 -0.80 3.69 1.95
C THR A 41 -1.33 2.63 2.92
N ALA A 42 -1.05 2.77 4.22
CA ALA A 42 -1.50 1.84 5.24
C ALA A 42 -3.04 1.78 5.34
N ALA A 43 -3.74 2.89 5.07
CA ALA A 43 -5.20 2.94 5.09
C ALA A 43 -5.87 2.10 3.98
N TYR A 44 -5.15 1.69 2.93
CA TYR A 44 -5.66 0.80 1.88
C TYR A 44 -5.54 -0.69 2.25
N GLN A 45 -4.58 -1.04 3.10
CA GLN A 45 -4.29 -2.42 3.50
C GLN A 45 -5.52 -3.17 4.05
N PRO A 46 -6.40 -2.56 4.89
CA PRO A 46 -7.57 -3.29 5.40
C PRO A 46 -8.47 -3.85 4.30
N PHE A 47 -8.57 -3.21 3.14
CA PHE A 47 -9.40 -3.73 2.04
C PHE A 47 -8.79 -4.96 1.37
N ALA A 48 -7.47 -5.15 1.47
CA ALA A 48 -6.81 -6.38 1.07
C ALA A 48 -7.04 -7.50 2.09
N LEU A 49 -7.12 -7.15 3.39
CA LEU A 49 -7.19 -8.07 4.53
C LEU A 49 -8.60 -8.18 5.14
N GLU A 50 -9.64 -8.14 4.32
CA GLU A 50 -11.05 -8.29 4.77
C GLU A 50 -11.46 -7.38 5.94
N GLY A 51 -10.91 -6.17 5.97
CA GLY A 51 -11.20 -5.14 6.95
C GLY A 51 -10.33 -5.17 8.20
N VAL A 52 -9.31 -6.05 8.26
CA VAL A 52 -8.32 -6.09 9.35
C VAL A 52 -7.23 -5.05 9.10
N ARG A 53 -7.02 -4.17 10.08
CA ARG A 53 -5.90 -3.22 10.09
C ARG A 53 -4.71 -3.80 10.84
N ARG A 54 -3.54 -3.73 10.21
CA ARG A 54 -2.23 -3.99 10.81
C ARG A 54 -1.40 -2.71 10.73
N PRO A 55 -1.16 -2.00 11.85
CA PRO A 55 -0.35 -0.79 11.83
C PRO A 55 1.04 -1.04 11.23
N PRO A 56 1.57 -0.14 10.39
CA PRO A 56 2.92 -0.28 9.85
C PRO A 56 3.96 -0.16 10.97
N PHE A 57 5.03 -0.95 10.87
CA PHE A 57 6.18 -0.92 11.77
C PHE A 57 7.48 -1.06 10.97
N GLY A 58 8.57 -0.50 11.47
CA GLY A 58 9.89 -0.55 10.82
C GLY A 58 10.94 -1.40 11.54
N VAL A 59 10.70 -1.75 12.81
CA VAL A 59 11.64 -2.51 13.64
C VAL A 59 10.97 -3.81 14.07
N GLU A 60 11.50 -4.94 13.62
CA GLU A 60 11.00 -6.27 14.00
C GLU A 60 11.61 -6.73 15.33
N ARG A 61 12.92 -6.58 15.53
CA ARG A 61 13.61 -7.05 16.72
C ARG A 61 14.86 -6.22 17.00
N VAL A 62 15.15 -5.97 18.27
CA VAL A 62 16.40 -5.35 18.74
C VAL A 62 17.03 -6.33 19.73
N THR A 63 18.30 -6.66 19.51
CA THR A 63 19.08 -7.55 20.37
C THR A 63 20.37 -6.89 20.80
N ASP A 64 20.77 -7.16 22.03
CA ASP A 64 22.08 -6.84 22.58
C ASP A 64 22.89 -8.12 22.82
N ALA A 65 24.20 -8.04 22.58
CA ALA A 65 25.09 -9.19 22.67
C ALA A 65 25.24 -9.74 24.10
N ALA A 66 25.06 -8.89 25.12
CA ALA A 66 25.19 -9.27 26.53
C ALA A 66 23.82 -9.51 27.20
N ALA A 67 22.82 -8.68 26.89
CA ALA A 67 21.50 -8.70 27.51
C ALA A 67 20.46 -9.56 26.76
N GLY A 68 20.76 -10.02 25.55
CA GLY A 68 19.83 -10.81 24.74
C GLY A 68 18.79 -9.95 24.02
N GLU A 69 17.53 -10.39 23.96
CA GLU A 69 16.46 -9.66 23.25
C GLU A 69 15.99 -8.45 24.05
N LEU A 70 16.12 -7.25 23.48
CA LEU A 70 15.67 -5.99 24.09
C LEU A 70 14.27 -5.59 23.63
N TYR A 71 13.90 -5.95 22.41
CA TYR A 71 12.60 -5.66 21.83
C TYR A 71 12.27 -6.68 20.74
N ALA A 72 11.02 -7.11 20.71
CA ALA A 72 10.42 -7.83 19.58
C ALA A 72 9.04 -7.23 19.29
N HIS A 73 8.79 -6.94 18.02
CA HIS A 73 7.50 -6.42 17.58
C HIS A 73 6.41 -7.45 17.84
N ARG A 74 5.33 -7.01 18.49
CA ARG A 74 4.13 -7.80 18.69
C ARG A 74 3.09 -7.34 17.69
N ALA A 75 2.65 -8.26 16.84
CA ALA A 75 1.60 -7.98 15.87
C ALA A 75 0.35 -7.48 16.60
N VAL A 76 -0.15 -6.32 16.16
CA VAL A 76 -1.42 -5.75 16.62
C VAL A 76 -2.38 -5.76 15.44
N GLU A 77 -3.54 -6.36 15.62
CA GLU A 77 -4.58 -6.45 14.61
C GLU A 77 -5.90 -5.91 15.16
N ALA A 78 -6.68 -5.23 14.32
CA ALA A 78 -8.01 -4.78 14.67
C ALA A 78 -8.96 -4.89 13.48
N GLN A 79 -10.16 -5.41 13.71
CA GLN A 79 -11.23 -5.39 12.72
C GLN A 79 -11.83 -3.98 12.64
N VAL A 80 -11.53 -3.23 11.59
CA VAL A 80 -11.93 -1.81 11.45
C VAL A 80 -13.00 -1.58 10.38
N VAL A 81 -13.22 -2.55 9.50
CA VAL A 81 -14.28 -2.57 8.48
C VAL A 81 -14.89 -3.96 8.47
N ALA A 82 -16.21 -4.12 8.29
CA ALA A 82 -16.80 -5.45 8.19
C ALA A 82 -16.26 -6.21 6.95
N PRO A 83 -16.00 -7.52 7.02
CA PRO A 83 -15.43 -8.29 5.91
C PRO A 83 -16.19 -8.13 4.60
N GLU A 84 -17.52 -8.15 4.66
CA GLU A 84 -18.38 -7.96 3.48
C GLU A 84 -18.21 -6.57 2.86
N THR A 85 -18.20 -5.51 3.68
CA THR A 85 -17.94 -4.14 3.22
C THR A 85 -16.54 -3.99 2.62
N ALA A 86 -15.54 -4.64 3.20
CA ALA A 86 -14.17 -4.64 2.66
C ALA A 86 -14.10 -5.33 1.30
N ARG A 87 -14.79 -6.47 1.13
CA ARG A 87 -14.88 -7.18 -0.17
C ARG A 87 -15.59 -6.34 -1.23
N GLN A 88 -16.66 -5.64 -0.87
CA GLN A 88 -17.34 -4.71 -1.79
C GLN A 88 -16.41 -3.56 -2.22
N MET A 89 -15.71 -2.93 -1.28
CA MET A 89 -14.73 -1.89 -1.59
C MET A 89 -13.60 -2.41 -2.50
N ARG A 90 -13.07 -3.60 -2.20
CA ARG A 90 -12.08 -4.26 -3.04
C ARG A 90 -12.59 -4.46 -4.46
N ASN A 91 -13.83 -4.92 -4.66
CA ASN A 91 -14.42 -5.06 -5.99
C ASN A 91 -14.52 -3.70 -6.73
N MET A 92 -14.89 -2.63 -6.03
CA MET A 92 -14.93 -1.28 -6.60
C MET A 92 -13.53 -0.81 -7.03
N LEU A 93 -12.51 -0.99 -6.18
CA LEU A 93 -11.11 -0.66 -6.50
C LEU A 93 -10.57 -1.51 -7.65
N GLY A 94 -10.95 -2.78 -7.74
CA GLY A 94 -10.59 -3.65 -8.85
C GLY A 94 -11.19 -3.19 -10.18
N ASN A 95 -12.40 -2.63 -10.15
CA ASN A 95 -13.03 -2.04 -11.33
C ASN A 95 -12.33 -0.76 -11.80
N VAL A 96 -11.74 0.02 -10.89
CA VAL A 96 -10.93 1.20 -11.26
C VAL A 96 -9.75 0.78 -12.12
N VAL A 97 -9.07 -0.31 -11.77
CA VAL A 97 -7.95 -0.86 -12.54
C VAL A 97 -8.43 -1.54 -13.83
N ARG A 98 -9.47 -2.38 -13.77
CA ARG A 98 -9.98 -3.11 -14.96
C ARG A 98 -10.56 -2.21 -16.04
N ARG A 99 -11.32 -1.19 -15.64
CA ARG A 99 -12.15 -0.42 -16.58
C ARG A 99 -12.26 1.07 -16.26
N GLY A 100 -11.74 1.54 -15.13
CA GLY A 100 -11.80 2.94 -14.72
C GLY A 100 -10.55 3.73 -15.08
N THR A 101 -10.20 4.67 -14.20
CA THR A 101 -9.06 5.59 -14.36
C THR A 101 -7.70 4.95 -14.05
N GLY A 102 -7.67 3.77 -13.44
CA GLY A 102 -6.44 3.08 -13.03
C GLY A 102 -5.91 2.06 -14.03
N ARG A 103 -6.33 2.10 -15.31
CA ARG A 103 -5.99 1.08 -16.32
C ARG A 103 -4.49 0.90 -16.52
N ALA A 104 -3.70 1.96 -16.37
CA ALA A 104 -2.24 1.89 -16.47
C ALA A 104 -1.59 1.02 -15.38
N ALA A 105 -2.30 0.75 -14.28
CA ALA A 105 -1.86 -0.13 -13.20
C ALA A 105 -2.21 -1.62 -13.42
N ALA A 106 -2.76 -1.99 -14.59
CA ALA A 106 -3.16 -3.37 -14.85
C ALA A 106 -1.93 -4.31 -14.90
N LEU A 107 -2.00 -5.38 -14.11
CA LEU A 107 -0.97 -6.42 -14.03
C LEU A 107 -1.27 -7.55 -15.03
N PRO A 108 -0.23 -8.21 -15.58
CA PRO A 108 -0.39 -9.26 -16.58
C PRO A 108 -0.85 -10.60 -16.00
N ASP A 109 -0.51 -10.90 -14.75
CA ASP A 109 -0.61 -12.21 -14.11
C ASP A 109 -1.68 -12.29 -13.01
N ARG A 110 -2.14 -11.15 -12.50
CA ARG A 110 -3.08 -11.08 -11.37
C ARG A 110 -3.91 -9.81 -11.37
N GLN A 111 -4.94 -9.78 -10.53
CA GLN A 111 -5.77 -8.58 -10.38
C GLN A 111 -5.10 -7.56 -9.46
N GLY A 112 -4.91 -6.34 -9.96
CA GLY A 112 -4.58 -5.16 -9.15
C GLY A 112 -5.84 -4.45 -8.65
N PHE A 113 -5.75 -3.84 -7.47
CA PHE A 113 -6.80 -3.05 -6.85
C PHE A 113 -6.23 -1.70 -6.45
N GLY A 114 -6.85 -0.60 -6.84
CA GLY A 114 -6.31 0.70 -6.45
C GLY A 114 -7.14 1.87 -6.91
N LYS A 115 -6.66 3.07 -6.57
CA LYS A 115 -7.31 4.32 -6.91
C LYS A 115 -6.29 5.38 -7.30
N THR A 116 -6.65 6.14 -8.32
CA THR A 116 -5.95 7.35 -8.76
C THR A 116 -6.28 8.53 -7.84
N GLY A 117 -5.29 9.35 -7.53
CA GLY A 117 -5.46 10.67 -6.91
C GLY A 117 -4.75 11.73 -7.74
N THR A 118 -5.39 12.88 -7.90
CA THR A 118 -4.80 14.05 -8.55
C THR A 118 -5.26 15.28 -7.77
N THR A 119 -4.34 16.13 -7.32
CA THR A 119 -4.70 17.42 -6.71
C THR A 119 -4.97 18.47 -7.79
N GLN A 120 -5.53 19.62 -7.39
CA GLN A 120 -5.78 20.73 -8.31
C GLN A 120 -4.46 21.16 -8.98
N ASP A 121 -4.54 21.62 -10.23
CA ASP A 121 -3.40 21.99 -11.08
C ASP A 121 -2.35 20.88 -11.32
N ASN A 122 -2.67 19.60 -11.07
CA ASN A 122 -1.73 18.48 -11.23
C ASN A 122 -0.41 18.66 -10.45
N ARG A 123 -0.50 19.21 -9.23
CA ARG A 123 0.68 19.37 -8.35
C ARG A 123 1.12 18.05 -7.71
N ASP A 124 0.15 17.21 -7.42
CA ASP A 124 0.34 15.87 -6.86
C ASP A 124 -0.39 14.85 -7.71
N ALA A 125 0.32 13.80 -8.06
CA ALA A 125 -0.21 12.64 -8.76
C ALA A 125 0.03 11.40 -7.88
N TRP A 126 -1.06 10.69 -7.58
CA TRP A 126 -1.06 9.53 -6.71
C TRP A 126 -1.63 8.31 -7.41
N PHE A 127 -1.04 7.16 -7.12
CA PHE A 127 -1.71 5.88 -7.26
C PHE A 127 -1.46 5.06 -5.99
N VAL A 128 -2.53 4.64 -5.32
CA VAL A 128 -2.45 3.78 -4.13
C VAL A 128 -3.27 2.53 -4.38
N GLY A 129 -2.67 1.38 -4.11
CA GLY A 129 -3.30 0.10 -4.40
C GLY A 129 -2.59 -1.09 -3.78
N PHE A 130 -3.16 -2.27 -3.99
CA PHE A 130 -2.64 -3.54 -3.52
C PHE A 130 -2.82 -4.65 -4.56
N ALA A 131 -1.93 -5.64 -4.50
CA ALA A 131 -2.01 -6.89 -5.25
C ALA A 131 -1.22 -7.97 -4.49
N GLY A 132 -1.76 -9.19 -4.42
CA GLY A 132 -1.16 -10.26 -3.61
C GLY A 132 -1.02 -9.85 -2.14
N ALA A 133 0.18 -10.03 -1.58
CA ALA A 133 0.52 -9.66 -0.20
C ALA A 133 0.95 -8.18 -0.02
N TYR A 134 1.04 -7.39 -1.10
CA TYR A 134 1.64 -6.05 -1.05
C TYR A 134 0.61 -4.93 -1.17
N THR A 135 0.78 -3.88 -0.38
CA THR A 135 0.11 -2.59 -0.55
C THR A 135 1.18 -1.54 -0.85
N LEU A 136 0.98 -0.74 -1.90
CA LEU A 136 1.93 0.25 -2.38
C LEU A 136 1.20 1.55 -2.72
N GLY A 137 1.73 2.66 -2.22
CA GLY A 137 1.39 4.01 -2.64
C GLY A 137 2.56 4.62 -3.40
N VAL A 138 2.27 5.19 -4.55
CA VAL A 138 3.21 5.98 -5.35
C VAL A 138 2.69 7.41 -5.41
N TRP A 139 3.52 8.34 -4.95
CA TRP A 139 3.35 9.76 -5.15
C TRP A 139 4.38 10.27 -6.12
N VAL A 140 3.94 11.14 -7.01
CA VAL A 140 4.81 11.97 -7.83
C VAL A 140 4.36 13.40 -7.63
N GLY A 141 5.32 14.27 -7.32
CA GLY A 141 5.13 15.70 -7.16
C GLY A 141 6.47 16.41 -7.26
N ARG A 142 6.44 17.74 -7.11
CA ARG A 142 7.65 18.57 -7.08
C ARG A 142 7.80 19.13 -5.67
N ASP A 143 9.00 19.07 -5.11
CA ASP A 143 9.28 19.58 -3.76
C ASP A 143 8.98 21.08 -3.61
N ASP A 144 9.08 21.83 -4.71
CA ASP A 144 8.75 23.26 -4.78
C ASP A 144 7.27 23.54 -5.15
N ASN A 145 6.43 22.49 -5.18
CA ASN A 145 4.98 22.53 -5.38
C ASN A 145 4.49 23.23 -6.66
N ARG A 146 5.33 23.41 -7.69
CA ARG A 146 4.82 23.92 -8.98
C ARG A 146 4.09 22.83 -9.76
N PRO A 147 3.08 23.20 -10.59
CA PRO A 147 2.32 22.27 -11.43
C PRO A 147 3.19 21.34 -12.28
N MET A 148 2.67 20.14 -12.55
CA MET A 148 3.25 19.19 -13.51
C MET A 148 2.29 18.98 -14.69
N PRO A 149 2.33 19.83 -15.73
CA PRO A 149 1.45 19.71 -16.89
C PRO A 149 1.56 18.32 -17.53
N GLY A 150 0.42 17.65 -17.74
CA GLY A 150 0.35 16.32 -18.34
C GLY A 150 0.61 15.15 -17.39
N VAL A 151 1.03 15.38 -16.15
CA VAL A 151 1.21 14.33 -15.14
C VAL A 151 -0.08 14.19 -14.34
N SER A 152 -0.65 12.99 -14.29
CA SER A 152 -1.84 12.71 -13.49
C SER A 152 -1.70 11.37 -12.76
N GLY A 153 -2.51 11.15 -11.71
CA GLY A 153 -2.51 9.88 -10.98
C GLY A 153 -2.83 8.65 -11.85
N ALA A 154 -3.46 8.85 -13.01
CA ALA A 154 -3.80 7.79 -13.96
C ALA A 154 -2.64 7.37 -14.89
N ASP A 155 -1.53 8.11 -14.90
CA ASP A 155 -0.40 7.88 -15.80
C ASP A 155 0.86 7.47 -15.04
N LEU A 156 1.79 8.40 -14.79
CA LEU A 156 3.11 8.09 -14.24
C LEU A 156 3.08 7.30 -12.91
N PRO A 157 2.32 7.70 -11.86
CA PRO A 157 2.28 6.93 -10.61
C PRO A 157 1.72 5.51 -10.80
N ALA A 158 0.71 5.36 -11.67
CA ALA A 158 0.10 4.06 -11.95
C ALA A 158 1.05 3.12 -12.71
N ARG A 159 1.88 3.66 -13.62
CA ARG A 159 2.92 2.89 -14.33
C ARG A 159 4.04 2.45 -13.41
N ILE A 160 4.56 3.36 -12.57
CA ILE A 160 5.55 3.02 -11.55
C ILE A 160 5.01 1.94 -10.61
N TRP A 161 3.76 2.10 -10.14
CA TRP A 161 3.11 1.10 -9.30
C TRP A 161 3.06 -0.27 -9.99
N ARG A 162 2.67 -0.31 -11.28
CA ARG A 162 2.63 -1.53 -12.09
C ARG A 162 4.01 -2.17 -12.19
N GLU A 163 5.03 -1.41 -12.53
CA GLU A 163 6.40 -1.91 -12.69
C GLU A 163 6.92 -2.54 -11.41
N VAL A 164 6.78 -1.85 -10.28
CA VAL A 164 7.16 -2.41 -8.97
C VAL A 164 6.35 -3.68 -8.68
N MET A 165 5.03 -3.66 -8.90
CA MET A 165 4.18 -4.80 -8.60
C MET A 165 4.45 -6.01 -9.51
N VAL A 166 4.82 -5.82 -10.78
CA VAL A 166 5.23 -6.92 -11.67
C VAL A 166 6.49 -7.60 -11.15
N GLU A 167 7.45 -6.84 -10.63
CA GLU A 167 8.68 -7.39 -10.04
C GLU A 167 8.46 -8.02 -8.66
N THR A 168 7.41 -7.63 -7.93
CA THR A 168 7.03 -8.37 -6.73
C THR A 168 6.47 -9.72 -7.13
N ALA A 169 7.11 -10.79 -6.64
CA ALA A 169 6.60 -12.16 -6.79
C ALA A 169 5.11 -12.17 -6.45
N PRO A 170 4.28 -12.97 -7.14
CA PRO A 170 2.89 -13.21 -6.76
C PRO A 170 2.90 -13.95 -5.41
N GLY A 171 3.19 -13.22 -4.34
CA GLY A 171 2.94 -13.68 -2.99
C GLY A 171 1.45 -13.92 -2.91
N GLU A 172 1.07 -15.15 -2.56
CA GLU A 172 -0.33 -15.48 -2.34
C GLU A 172 -0.94 -14.38 -1.47
N VAL A 173 -2.14 -13.93 -1.86
CA VAL A 173 -3.02 -13.20 -0.94
C VAL A 173 -2.99 -14.02 0.34
N LEU A 174 -2.67 -13.40 1.49
CA LEU A 174 -2.81 -14.03 2.81
C LEU A 174 -4.30 -14.26 3.12
N ALA A 175 -4.97 -15.01 2.26
CA ALA A 175 -6.29 -15.58 2.42
C ALA A 175 -6.10 -16.83 3.27
N GLY A 176 -5.92 -16.62 4.56
CA GLY A 176 -5.85 -17.72 5.52
C GLY A 176 -4.62 -17.61 6.42
N LEU A 177 -4.83 -17.07 7.62
CA LEU A 177 -4.11 -17.56 8.77
C LEU A 177 -4.35 -19.07 8.89
N ALA A 178 -3.37 -19.89 8.53
CA ALA A 178 -3.12 -21.08 9.32
C ALA A 178 -2.22 -20.63 10.48
N LEU A 179 -2.84 -20.41 11.64
CA LEU A 179 -2.10 -20.20 12.90
C LEU A 179 -1.18 -21.41 13.12
N PRO A 180 0.13 -21.24 13.33
CA PRO A 180 0.99 -22.37 13.61
C PRO A 180 0.73 -22.85 15.05
N GLN A 181 0.27 -24.10 15.17
CA GLN A 181 0.52 -24.92 16.36
C GLN A 181 1.23 -26.22 15.92
N ALA A 182 2.19 -26.64 16.75
CA ALA A 182 3.48 -27.24 16.37
C ALA A 182 3.56 -28.77 16.16
N LYS A 183 4.53 -29.25 15.34
CA LYS A 183 5.75 -30.00 15.75
C LYS A 183 6.61 -30.44 14.54
N PRO A 184 7.92 -30.75 14.73
CA PRO A 184 8.97 -30.59 13.72
C PRO A 184 9.25 -31.86 12.91
N ALA A 185 9.81 -31.70 11.70
CA ALA A 185 10.59 -32.72 10.99
C ALA A 185 11.35 -32.10 9.80
N PRO A 186 12.32 -32.82 9.20
CA PRO A 186 13.63 -33.16 9.71
C PRO A 186 14.74 -32.35 8.99
N ALA A 187 15.97 -32.38 9.51
CA ALA A 187 17.11 -31.70 8.92
C ALA A 187 17.30 -32.08 7.45
N ARG A 188 17.34 -31.09 6.55
CA ARG A 188 17.75 -31.26 5.14
C ARG A 188 19.04 -30.51 4.87
N ARG A 189 19.89 -31.20 4.11
CA ARG A 189 21.30 -30.93 3.86
C ARG A 189 21.52 -29.72 2.97
N GLU A 190 22.68 -29.15 3.24
CA GLU A 190 23.42 -28.07 2.59
C GLU A 190 23.46 -28.19 1.06
N GLY A 191 23.12 -27.09 0.39
CA GLY A 191 23.10 -26.95 -1.07
C GLY A 191 22.34 -25.72 -1.55
N ASP A 192 22.55 -24.57 -0.90
CA ASP A 192 21.99 -23.27 -1.28
C ASP A 192 22.79 -22.63 -2.44
N SER A 193 22.07 -22.02 -3.39
CA SER A 193 22.31 -20.59 -3.73
C SER A 193 21.15 -20.04 -4.58
N TYR A 194 20.25 -19.31 -3.93
CA TYR A 194 19.19 -18.52 -4.56
C TYR A 194 19.62 -17.05 -4.65
N VAL A 195 19.59 -16.52 -5.88
CA VAL A 195 19.12 -15.17 -6.28
C VAL A 195 19.56 -13.98 -5.40
N LEU A 196 20.65 -13.32 -5.82
CA LEU A 196 21.03 -11.96 -5.38
C LEU A 196 21.51 -11.07 -6.56
N HIS A 197 20.77 -10.99 -7.67
CA HIS A 197 21.19 -10.16 -8.81
C HIS A 197 20.16 -9.14 -9.34
N THR A 198 18.95 -9.08 -8.78
CA THR A 198 17.83 -8.45 -9.51
C THR A 198 17.52 -7.00 -9.12
N VAL A 199 17.98 -6.51 -7.96
CA VAL A 199 17.65 -5.13 -7.53
C VAL A 199 18.67 -4.10 -8.07
N LYS A 200 19.98 -4.42 -8.08
CA LYS A 200 21.02 -3.50 -8.57
C LYS A 200 20.91 -3.24 -10.08
N SER A 201 20.63 -4.27 -10.87
CA SER A 201 20.53 -4.18 -12.33
C SER A 201 19.31 -3.41 -12.83
N TRP A 202 18.31 -3.21 -11.97
CA TRP A 202 17.18 -2.33 -12.24
C TRP A 202 17.55 -0.85 -12.02
N PHE A 203 18.21 -0.52 -10.91
CA PHE A 203 18.69 0.84 -10.63
C PHE A 203 19.66 1.36 -11.70
N ASP A 204 20.59 0.51 -12.16
CA ASP A 204 21.57 0.87 -13.20
C ASP A 204 20.92 1.17 -14.57
N ARG A 205 19.73 0.61 -14.84
CA ARG A 205 18.98 0.81 -16.10
C ARG A 205 18.06 2.03 -16.08
N VAL A 206 17.54 2.40 -14.91
CA VAL A 206 16.53 3.46 -14.78
C VAL A 206 17.16 4.84 -14.56
N LEU A 207 18.34 4.91 -13.92
CA LEU A 207 18.94 6.20 -13.54
C LEU A 207 20.12 6.65 -14.42
N GLY A 208 20.59 5.80 -15.35
CA GLY A 208 21.74 6.10 -16.20
C GLY A 208 23.05 6.07 -15.41
N ALA A 209 24.01 5.26 -15.86
CA ALA A 209 25.33 5.22 -15.27
C ALA A 209 26.04 6.57 -15.46
N THR A 210 26.30 7.30 -14.37
CA THR A 210 27.41 8.25 -14.33
C THR A 210 28.70 7.46 -14.18
N ASN A 211 29.54 7.49 -15.21
CA ASN A 211 30.95 7.14 -15.08
C ASN A 211 31.65 8.02 -14.03
#